data_AF-A0A7W7VDZ9-F1
#
_entry.id   AF-A0A7W7VDZ9-F1
#
_cell.length_a   1.000
_cell.length_b   1.000
_cell.length_c   1.000
_cell.angle_alpha   90.00
_cell.angle_beta   90.00
_cell.angle_gamma   90.00
#
_symmetry.space_group_name_H-M   'P 1'
#
loop_
_entity.id
_entity.type
_entity.pdbx_description
1 polymer ?
#
loop_
_entity_poly.entity_id
_entity_poly.type
_entity_poly.pdbx_seq_one_letter_code
_entity_poly.pdbx_strand_id
1 'polypeptide(L)'
;MNTPLRRVGLAMLAMIVLLLANATYIQIVKADDYRTDSRNQRVLLEEYARQRGKILTSDDQIIANVKSTSGRLQYQRTYLDGPLYAPVTGFYSVRYGSTGLESAEDEILNGSDDRLFVRRLSDLITGRDPRGGNIVTTVNSKVQKAAYDAMMANGFTGAVVAIKPDDGQILAMVSTPSYDPSGLASQDGEQQQQAWNSYQTDEKPMLNRAISENYAPGSTFKLVTAAAGLADGKNKDSRVTTAAGINVINGDTNCDTDENTCLANYSRSTCGTGSLESALQNSCNTAFAQLADELGEDKLRDQAAKFGIGETDLRIPMSVVPSCIGPRADDQCMVISDRAALFQSGIGQKDVRMTALENASIAASIANGGERMRPQLVQRILAPDLDEISGYDEESLGEAMSSDDAAELRDMMVKSEENTGGGGKRDDLTIASKTGTAETGVDPKNAPPFAWYVAFAPADNPQIAVAVVVESKDVAATGGKLSAAVGRATIEALVGGS
;
A
#
# COMPACT_ATOMS: atom_id res chain seq x y z
N MET A 1 -59.05 43.04 -32.91
CA MET A 1 -58.23 41.81 -32.86
C MET A 1 -59.06 40.71 -32.23
N ASN A 2 -59.25 39.57 -32.91
CA ASN A 2 -60.21 38.55 -32.50
C ASN A 2 -59.80 37.93 -31.14
N THR A 3 -60.57 38.18 -30.08
CA THR A 3 -60.31 37.70 -28.72
C THR A 3 -60.05 36.19 -28.63
N PRO A 4 -60.75 35.33 -29.42
CA PRO A 4 -60.46 33.90 -29.48
C PRO A 4 -59.04 33.61 -30.01
N LEU A 5 -58.63 34.27 -31.09
CA LEU A 5 -57.28 34.11 -31.67
C LEU A 5 -56.18 34.55 -30.71
N ARG A 6 -56.41 35.63 -29.94
CA ARG A 6 -55.43 36.09 -28.92
C ARG A 6 -55.29 35.10 -27.77
N ARG A 7 -56.39 34.48 -27.32
CA ARG A 7 -56.36 33.44 -26.27
C ARG A 7 -55.66 32.17 -26.75
N VAL A 8 -55.93 31.74 -27.97
CA VAL A 8 -55.23 30.59 -28.59
C VAL A 8 -53.74 30.90 -28.76
N GLY A 9 -53.38 32.08 -29.26
CA GLY A 9 -51.98 32.50 -29.39
C GLY A 9 -51.24 32.57 -28.04
N LEU A 10 -51.89 33.07 -26.99
CA LEU A 10 -51.34 33.07 -25.63
C LEU A 10 -51.16 31.64 -25.08
N ALA A 11 -52.12 30.75 -25.32
CA ALA A 11 -52.00 29.35 -24.91
C ALA A 11 -50.85 28.64 -25.64
N MET A 12 -50.70 28.86 -26.95
CA MET A 12 -49.57 28.32 -27.72
C MET A 12 -48.22 28.87 -27.26
N LEU A 13 -48.13 30.17 -26.99
CA LEU A 13 -46.91 30.78 -26.46
C LEU A 13 -46.54 30.17 -25.09
N ALA A 14 -47.52 30.02 -24.21
CA ALA A 14 -47.32 29.39 -22.91
C ALA A 14 -46.83 27.94 -23.06
N MET A 15 -47.39 27.17 -23.98
CA MET A 15 -46.92 25.81 -24.27
C MET A 15 -45.48 25.79 -24.80
N ILE A 16 -45.10 26.70 -25.70
CA ILE A 16 -43.72 26.79 -26.20
C ILE A 16 -42.74 27.14 -25.09
N VAL A 17 -43.07 28.11 -24.23
CA VAL A 17 -42.24 28.49 -23.09
C VAL A 17 -42.07 27.32 -22.13
N LEU A 18 -43.13 26.57 -21.82
CA LEU A 18 -43.06 25.36 -21.00
C LEU A 18 -42.20 24.27 -21.64
N LEU A 19 -42.27 24.11 -22.97
CA LEU A 19 -41.47 23.14 -23.71
C LEU A 19 -39.97 23.51 -23.68
N LEU A 20 -39.65 24.79 -23.87
CA LEU A 20 -38.28 25.31 -23.75
C LEU A 20 -37.76 25.16 -22.32
N ALA A 21 -38.55 25.50 -21.31
CA ALA A 21 -38.18 25.33 -19.90
C ALA A 21 -37.91 23.85 -19.58
N ASN A 22 -38.73 22.93 -20.08
CA ASN A 22 -38.51 21.48 -19.94
C ASN A 22 -37.22 21.03 -20.66
N ALA A 23 -36.99 21.50 -21.88
CA ALA A 23 -35.77 21.20 -22.62
C ALA A 23 -34.52 21.71 -21.86
N THR A 24 -34.54 22.94 -21.34
CA THR A 24 -33.46 23.48 -20.51
C THR A 24 -33.26 22.69 -19.22
N TYR A 25 -34.34 22.28 -18.56
CA TYR A 25 -34.26 21.43 -17.37
C TYR A 25 -33.59 20.08 -17.70
N ILE A 26 -33.97 19.45 -18.82
CA ILE A 26 -33.37 18.20 -19.29
C ILE A 26 -31.88 18.39 -19.67
N GLN A 27 -31.57 19.45 -20.41
CA GLN A 27 -30.24 19.68 -21.01
C GLN A 27 -29.21 20.34 -20.09
N ILE A 28 -29.63 20.96 -18.99
CA ILE A 28 -28.72 21.66 -18.07
C ILE A 28 -28.79 21.02 -16.68
N VAL A 29 -29.99 20.85 -16.12
CA VAL A 29 -30.14 20.36 -14.74
C VAL A 29 -29.99 18.85 -14.65
N LYS A 30 -30.56 18.12 -15.62
CA LYS A 30 -30.55 16.64 -15.67
C LYS A 30 -29.42 16.07 -16.55
N ALA A 31 -28.64 16.91 -17.20
CA ALA A 31 -27.67 16.45 -18.20
C ALA A 31 -26.60 15.55 -17.60
N ASP A 32 -26.04 15.92 -16.45
CA ASP A 32 -25.05 15.09 -15.76
C ASP A 32 -25.68 13.78 -15.25
N ASP A 33 -26.86 13.82 -14.61
CA ASP A 33 -27.60 12.62 -14.18
C ASP A 33 -27.76 11.60 -15.33
N TYR A 34 -28.15 12.06 -16.53
CA TYR A 34 -28.34 11.19 -17.69
C TYR A 34 -27.03 10.75 -18.35
N ARG A 35 -25.98 11.58 -18.28
CA ARG A 35 -24.65 11.23 -18.78
C ARG A 35 -24.00 10.17 -17.89
N THR A 36 -24.20 10.22 -16.58
CA THR A 36 -23.63 9.27 -15.62
C THR A 36 -24.55 8.09 -15.30
N ASP A 37 -25.78 8.02 -15.86
CA ASP A 37 -26.68 6.87 -15.70
C ASP A 37 -26.07 5.61 -16.34
N SER A 38 -25.97 4.52 -15.57
CA SER A 38 -25.37 3.26 -15.99
C SER A 38 -26.07 2.56 -17.16
N ARG A 39 -27.30 2.96 -17.51
CA ARG A 39 -28.02 2.45 -18.69
C ARG A 39 -27.70 3.22 -19.96
N ASN A 40 -26.95 4.33 -19.87
CA ASN A 40 -26.60 5.13 -21.03
C ASN A 40 -25.50 4.44 -21.87
N GLN A 41 -25.95 3.59 -22.79
CA GLN A 41 -25.05 2.87 -23.70
C GLN A 41 -24.23 3.78 -24.62
N ARG A 42 -24.62 5.05 -24.82
CA ARG A 42 -23.85 5.96 -25.70
C ARG A 42 -22.51 6.33 -25.10
N VAL A 43 -22.49 6.59 -23.78
CA VAL A 43 -21.25 6.94 -23.07
C VAL A 43 -20.29 5.76 -23.11
N LEU A 44 -20.78 4.56 -22.81
CA LEU A 44 -19.99 3.33 -22.90
C LEU A 44 -19.46 3.07 -24.33
N LEU A 45 -20.30 3.23 -25.36
CA LEU A 45 -19.88 3.03 -26.75
C LEU A 45 -18.84 4.07 -27.19
N GLU A 46 -19.00 5.32 -26.77
CA GLU A 46 -18.04 6.39 -27.07
C GLU A 46 -16.71 6.17 -26.35
N GLU A 47 -16.75 5.74 -25.09
CA GLU A 47 -15.57 5.42 -24.29
C GLU A 47 -14.77 4.26 -24.91
N TYR A 48 -15.44 3.17 -25.30
CA TYR A 48 -14.81 2.01 -25.94
C TYR A 48 -14.56 2.19 -27.45
N ALA A 49 -14.97 3.33 -28.04
CA ALA A 49 -14.56 3.76 -29.38
C ALA A 49 -13.24 4.55 -29.38
N ARG A 50 -12.75 4.93 -28.19
CA ARG A 50 -11.46 5.64 -28.02
C ARG A 50 -10.38 4.65 -27.60
N GLN A 51 -9.15 4.89 -28.06
CA GLN A 51 -8.02 4.11 -27.57
C GLN A 51 -7.67 4.59 -26.17
N ARG A 52 -8.09 3.81 -25.17
CA ARG A 52 -7.65 4.02 -23.79
C ARG A 52 -6.13 3.91 -23.70
N GLY A 53 -5.50 4.85 -23.01
CA GLY A 53 -4.05 4.94 -22.93
C GLY A 53 -3.41 3.80 -22.15
N LYS A 54 -2.09 3.66 -22.30
CA LYS A 54 -1.31 2.53 -21.77
C LYS A 54 -0.92 2.77 -20.31
N ILE A 55 -0.70 1.68 -19.57
CA ILE A 55 0.02 1.72 -18.29
C ILE A 55 1.34 0.99 -18.50
N LEU A 56 2.44 1.64 -18.11
CA LEU A 56 3.81 1.16 -18.27
C LEU A 56 4.51 1.06 -16.90
N THR A 57 5.45 0.14 -16.78
CA THR A 57 6.45 0.14 -15.70
C THR A 57 7.48 1.25 -15.92
N SER A 58 8.30 1.54 -14.90
CA SER A 58 9.40 2.51 -14.96
C SER A 58 10.47 2.17 -16.00
N ASP A 59 10.58 0.90 -16.38
CA ASP A 59 11.43 0.37 -17.45
C ASP A 59 10.68 0.16 -18.78
N ASP A 60 9.58 0.90 -18.97
CA ASP A 60 8.78 0.99 -20.20
C ASP A 60 8.09 -0.31 -20.65
N GLN A 61 7.94 -1.31 -19.77
CA GLN A 61 7.14 -2.50 -20.07
C GLN A 61 5.65 -2.13 -20.04
N ILE A 62 4.95 -2.37 -21.16
CA ILE A 62 3.51 -2.12 -21.25
C ILE A 62 2.76 -3.24 -20.51
N ILE A 63 2.15 -2.89 -19.37
CA ILE A 63 1.42 -3.83 -18.50
C ILE A 63 -0.10 -3.76 -18.68
N ALA A 64 -0.62 -2.64 -19.19
CA ALA A 64 -2.01 -2.52 -19.64
C ALA A 64 -2.09 -1.78 -20.98
N ASN A 65 -2.88 -2.31 -21.91
CA ASN A 65 -3.03 -1.79 -23.27
C ASN A 65 -4.44 -2.10 -23.82
N VAL A 66 -4.70 -1.73 -25.06
CA VAL A 66 -5.92 -2.11 -25.79
C VAL A 66 -5.60 -2.93 -27.04
N LYS A 67 -6.52 -3.83 -27.41
CA LYS A 67 -6.58 -4.47 -28.72
C LYS A 67 -7.84 -4.02 -29.46
N SER A 68 -7.76 -3.84 -30.77
CA SER A 68 -8.93 -3.54 -31.60
C SER A 68 -9.81 -4.78 -31.77
N THR A 69 -11.13 -4.60 -31.80
CA THR A 69 -12.11 -5.65 -32.08
C THR A 69 -13.03 -5.23 -33.23
N SER A 70 -13.69 -6.20 -33.86
CA SER A 70 -14.69 -5.96 -34.91
C SER A 70 -16.09 -5.69 -34.36
N GLY A 71 -16.26 -5.67 -33.04
CA GLY A 71 -17.54 -5.51 -32.36
C GLY A 71 -17.99 -4.05 -32.23
N ARG A 72 -19.12 -3.84 -31.55
CA ARG A 72 -19.63 -2.48 -31.24
C ARG A 72 -18.71 -1.70 -30.31
N LEU A 73 -17.99 -2.39 -29.44
CA LEU A 73 -16.95 -1.83 -28.57
C LEU A 73 -15.62 -2.00 -29.30
N GLN A 74 -15.08 -0.94 -29.90
CA GLN A 74 -13.97 -1.06 -30.85
C GLN A 74 -12.64 -1.47 -30.21
N TYR A 75 -12.48 -1.24 -28.91
CA TYR A 75 -11.26 -1.56 -28.17
C TYR A 75 -11.54 -2.43 -26.95
N GLN A 76 -10.78 -3.50 -26.76
CA GLN A 76 -10.81 -4.33 -25.56
C GLN A 76 -9.53 -4.11 -24.77
N ARG A 77 -9.66 -3.93 -23.44
CA ARG A 77 -8.51 -3.80 -22.55
C ARG A 77 -7.77 -5.15 -22.41
N THR A 78 -6.45 -5.11 -22.34
CA THR A 78 -5.56 -6.26 -22.23
C THR A 78 -4.50 -6.00 -21.16
N TYR A 79 -4.15 -7.02 -20.40
CA TYR A 79 -3.16 -6.95 -19.32
C TYR A 79 -2.06 -7.96 -19.57
N LEU A 80 -0.81 -7.52 -19.52
CA LEU A 80 0.34 -8.41 -19.59
C LEU A 80 0.60 -8.96 -18.18
N ASP A 81 0.80 -10.28 -18.07
CA ASP A 81 1.03 -10.96 -16.80
C ASP A 81 0.03 -10.53 -15.71
N GLY A 82 -1.28 -10.53 -16.03
CA GLY A 82 -2.34 -9.95 -15.21
C GLY A 82 -2.17 -10.11 -13.70
N PRO A 83 -2.03 -11.34 -13.15
CA PRO A 83 -1.83 -11.55 -11.72
C PRO A 83 -0.61 -10.85 -11.11
N LEU A 84 0.49 -10.68 -11.86
CA LEU A 84 1.70 -9.99 -11.41
C LEU A 84 1.45 -8.50 -11.13
N TYR A 85 0.60 -7.85 -11.94
CA TYR A 85 0.39 -6.41 -11.94
C TYR A 85 -1.00 -5.95 -11.49
N ALA A 86 -1.95 -6.87 -11.28
CA ALA A 86 -3.32 -6.54 -10.88
C ALA A 86 -3.44 -5.66 -9.62
N PRO A 87 -2.57 -5.78 -8.58
CA PRO A 87 -2.60 -4.86 -7.44
C PRO A 87 -2.28 -3.40 -7.82
N VAL A 88 -1.54 -3.20 -8.91
CA VAL A 88 -1.15 -1.89 -9.45
C VAL A 88 -2.20 -1.41 -10.45
N THR A 89 -2.47 -2.21 -11.48
CA THR A 89 -3.38 -1.81 -12.57
C THR A 89 -4.84 -1.77 -12.11
N GLY A 90 -5.25 -2.73 -11.28
CA GLY A 90 -6.66 -3.09 -11.12
C GLY A 90 -7.23 -3.70 -12.40
N PHE A 91 -8.52 -3.48 -12.64
CA PHE A 91 -9.20 -3.85 -13.89
C PHE A 91 -10.02 -2.69 -14.45
N TYR A 92 -10.45 -2.83 -15.70
CA TYR A 92 -11.37 -1.95 -16.41
C TYR A 92 -12.37 -2.83 -17.17
N SER A 93 -13.63 -2.78 -16.75
CA SER A 93 -14.69 -3.70 -17.12
C SER A 93 -15.96 -2.96 -17.51
N VAL A 94 -16.58 -3.41 -18.61
CA VAL A 94 -17.86 -2.86 -19.08
C VAL A 94 -18.96 -3.00 -18.02
N ARG A 95 -18.94 -4.10 -17.25
CA ARG A 95 -20.02 -4.44 -16.30
C ARG A 95 -19.68 -4.09 -14.87
N TYR A 96 -18.42 -4.20 -14.47
CA TYR A 96 -17.99 -4.08 -13.08
C TYR A 96 -17.23 -2.80 -12.78
N GLY A 97 -17.12 -1.88 -13.74
CA GLY A 97 -16.40 -0.60 -13.57
C GLY A 97 -14.89 -0.79 -13.60
N SER A 98 -14.17 0.03 -12.85
CA SER A 98 -12.71 -0.01 -12.76
C SER A 98 -12.20 0.01 -11.32
N THR A 99 -10.96 -0.44 -11.13
CA THR A 99 -10.24 -0.43 -9.85
C THR A 99 -8.77 -0.08 -10.07
N GLY A 100 -7.98 0.07 -9.01
CA GLY A 100 -6.54 0.32 -9.13
C GLY A 100 -6.21 1.63 -9.86
N LEU A 101 -5.09 1.66 -10.58
CA LEU A 101 -4.74 2.77 -11.46
C LEU A 101 -5.74 2.98 -12.61
N GLU A 102 -6.43 1.93 -13.08
CA GLU A 102 -7.48 2.08 -14.10
C GLU A 102 -8.62 2.98 -13.60
N SER A 103 -8.90 2.99 -12.29
CA SER A 103 -9.89 3.90 -11.70
C SER A 103 -9.28 5.22 -11.25
N ALA A 104 -8.11 5.19 -10.61
CA ALA A 104 -7.48 6.39 -10.05
C ALA A 104 -7.03 7.39 -11.13
N GLU A 105 -6.61 6.89 -12.29
CA GLU A 105 -6.11 7.70 -13.42
C GLU A 105 -7.05 7.66 -14.63
N ASP A 106 -8.35 7.43 -14.39
CA ASP A 106 -9.33 7.22 -15.45
C ASP A 106 -9.40 8.38 -16.44
N GLU A 107 -9.38 9.62 -15.94
CA GLU A 107 -9.47 10.83 -16.77
C GLU A 107 -8.27 10.99 -17.73
N ILE A 108 -7.08 10.57 -17.29
CA ILE A 108 -5.91 10.52 -18.17
C ILE A 108 -6.06 9.40 -19.19
N LEU A 109 -6.38 8.20 -18.72
CA LEU A 109 -6.42 6.99 -19.54
C LEU A 109 -7.55 7.02 -20.58
N ASN A 110 -8.69 7.65 -20.29
CA ASN A 110 -9.79 7.84 -21.24
C ASN A 110 -9.64 9.12 -22.09
N GLY A 111 -8.70 10.00 -21.71
CA GLY A 111 -8.40 11.27 -22.39
C GLY A 111 -9.32 12.43 -22.03
N SER A 112 -10.14 12.33 -20.99
CA SER A 112 -11.05 13.37 -20.54
C SER A 112 -10.37 14.49 -19.74
N ASP A 113 -9.14 14.26 -19.27
CA ASP A 113 -8.35 15.21 -18.47
C ASP A 113 -8.14 16.57 -19.17
N ASP A 114 -8.23 17.65 -18.40
CA ASP A 114 -8.12 19.02 -18.90
C ASP A 114 -6.74 19.34 -19.48
N ARG A 115 -5.67 18.70 -18.97
CA ARG A 115 -4.32 18.82 -19.52
C ARG A 115 -4.24 18.29 -20.95
N LEU A 116 -5.18 17.44 -21.36
CA LEU A 116 -5.32 16.92 -22.72
C LEU A 116 -6.29 17.74 -23.60
N PHE A 117 -6.94 18.80 -23.08
CA PHE A 117 -7.99 19.55 -23.77
C PHE A 117 -7.54 20.16 -25.12
N VAL A 118 -6.40 20.85 -25.14
CA VAL A 118 -5.87 21.49 -26.36
C VAL A 118 -5.59 20.44 -27.45
N ARG A 119 -5.12 19.25 -27.06
CA ARG A 119 -4.86 18.13 -27.96
C ARG A 119 -6.17 17.52 -28.47
N ARG A 120 -7.17 17.31 -27.60
CA ARG A 120 -8.52 16.87 -28.01
C ARG A 120 -9.13 17.80 -29.06
N LEU A 121 -8.97 19.11 -28.91
CA LEU A 121 -9.45 20.10 -29.89
C LEU A 121 -8.70 19.99 -31.22
N SER A 122 -7.37 19.82 -31.19
CA SER A 122 -6.56 19.56 -32.38
C SER A 122 -6.99 18.28 -33.11
N ASP A 123 -7.19 17.18 -32.39
CA ASP A 123 -7.59 15.90 -32.99
C ASP A 123 -8.97 15.99 -33.65
N LEU A 124 -9.92 16.70 -33.02
CA LEU A 124 -11.24 16.98 -33.61
C LEU A 124 -11.13 17.79 -34.92
N ILE A 125 -10.27 18.81 -34.95
CA ILE A 125 -10.07 19.68 -36.13
C ILE A 125 -9.32 18.94 -37.24
N THR A 126 -8.36 18.09 -36.88
CA THR A 126 -7.50 17.34 -37.83
C THR A 126 -8.08 16.00 -38.25
N GLY A 127 -9.17 15.56 -37.62
CA GLY A 127 -9.83 14.27 -37.90
C GLY A 127 -9.03 13.06 -37.41
N ARG A 128 -8.18 13.21 -36.41
CA ARG A 128 -7.45 12.09 -35.78
C ARG A 128 -8.34 11.37 -34.78
N ASP A 129 -8.20 10.06 -34.69
CA ASP A 129 -8.92 9.26 -33.69
C ASP A 129 -8.50 9.67 -32.27
N PRO A 130 -9.44 10.07 -31.40
CA PRO A 130 -9.12 10.48 -30.03
C PRO A 130 -8.55 9.31 -29.21
N ARG A 131 -7.46 9.58 -28.48
CA ARG A 131 -6.75 8.62 -27.62
C ARG A 131 -6.52 9.20 -26.23
N GLY A 132 -6.50 8.34 -25.22
CA GLY A 132 -6.11 8.71 -23.86
C GLY A 132 -4.60 8.84 -23.67
N GLY A 133 -4.21 9.54 -22.62
CA GLY A 133 -2.83 9.64 -22.18
C GLY A 133 -2.34 8.35 -21.52
N ASN A 134 -1.03 8.17 -21.45
CA ASN A 134 -0.39 7.00 -20.87
C ASN A 134 0.13 7.32 -19.46
N ILE A 135 0.15 6.31 -18.60
CA ILE A 135 0.70 6.37 -17.25
C ILE A 135 1.99 5.55 -17.22
N VAL A 136 3.10 6.16 -16.81
CA VAL A 136 4.33 5.46 -16.44
C VAL A 136 4.35 5.36 -14.92
N THR A 137 4.33 4.15 -14.41
CA THR A 137 4.40 3.86 -12.97
C THR A 137 5.85 3.89 -12.48
N THR A 138 6.03 3.96 -11.17
CA THR A 138 7.33 3.80 -10.51
C THR A 138 7.77 2.34 -10.39
N VAL A 139 6.86 1.39 -10.68
CA VAL A 139 7.10 -0.04 -10.54
C VAL A 139 8.24 -0.47 -11.45
N ASN A 140 9.22 -1.20 -10.93
CA ASN A 140 10.29 -1.81 -11.71
C ASN A 140 9.91 -3.27 -12.01
N SER A 141 9.88 -3.65 -13.30
CA SER A 141 9.39 -4.98 -13.70
C SER A 141 10.16 -6.13 -13.05
N LYS A 142 11.49 -5.99 -12.87
CA LYS A 142 12.36 -7.02 -12.29
C LYS A 142 12.10 -7.19 -10.80
N VAL A 143 11.98 -6.07 -10.08
CA VAL A 143 11.70 -6.07 -8.63
C VAL A 143 10.31 -6.63 -8.35
N GLN A 144 9.29 -6.17 -9.09
CA GLN A 144 7.92 -6.68 -9.00
C GLN A 144 7.87 -8.19 -9.25
N LYS A 145 8.52 -8.66 -10.32
CA LYS A 145 8.56 -10.07 -10.68
C LYS A 145 9.26 -10.93 -9.63
N ALA A 146 10.42 -10.51 -9.13
CA ALA A 146 11.14 -11.26 -8.09
C ALA A 146 10.32 -11.39 -6.80
N ALA A 147 9.68 -10.30 -6.36
CA ALA A 147 8.81 -10.31 -5.20
C ALA A 147 7.60 -11.25 -5.38
N TYR A 148 6.92 -11.16 -6.53
CA TYR A 148 5.76 -11.99 -6.84
C TYR A 148 6.12 -13.46 -6.99
N ASP A 149 7.17 -13.79 -7.72
CA ASP A 149 7.63 -15.16 -7.92
C ASP A 149 8.03 -15.79 -6.57
N ALA A 150 8.70 -15.04 -5.68
CA ALA A 150 9.07 -15.52 -4.35
C ALA A 150 7.85 -15.82 -3.46
N MET A 151 6.79 -15.00 -3.52
CA MET A 151 5.52 -15.27 -2.84
C MET A 151 4.81 -16.51 -3.43
N MET A 152 4.73 -16.59 -4.76
CA MET A 152 4.02 -17.66 -5.47
C MET A 152 4.72 -19.02 -5.35
N ALA A 153 6.05 -19.07 -5.39
CA ALA A 153 6.83 -20.30 -5.27
C ALA A 153 6.55 -21.05 -3.95
N ASN A 154 6.12 -20.33 -2.92
CA ASN A 154 5.78 -20.88 -1.61
C ASN A 154 4.26 -20.92 -1.34
N GLY A 155 3.44 -20.48 -2.30
CA GLY A 155 1.98 -20.40 -2.13
C GLY A 155 1.56 -19.47 -0.99
N PHE A 156 2.32 -18.39 -0.76
CA PHE A 156 2.06 -17.47 0.34
C PHE A 156 0.89 -16.53 0.01
N THR A 157 0.06 -16.30 1.04
CA THR A 157 -0.93 -15.23 1.06
C THR A 157 -0.32 -14.04 1.78
N GLY A 158 -0.43 -12.82 1.25
CA GLY A 158 0.16 -11.64 1.87
C GLY A 158 0.50 -10.52 0.88
N ALA A 159 1.48 -9.70 1.23
CA ALA A 159 1.91 -8.57 0.40
C ALA A 159 3.42 -8.32 0.49
N VAL A 160 3.96 -7.72 -0.58
CA VAL A 160 5.31 -7.16 -0.63
C VAL A 160 5.22 -5.74 -1.16
N VAL A 161 5.84 -4.80 -0.45
CA VAL A 161 6.03 -3.43 -0.93
C VAL A 161 7.52 -3.13 -0.95
N ALA A 162 8.01 -2.54 -2.02
CA ALA A 162 9.36 -2.02 -2.13
C ALA A 162 9.33 -0.54 -2.50
N ILE A 163 10.10 0.28 -1.78
CA ILE A 163 10.18 1.72 -1.91
C ILE A 163 11.63 2.12 -2.12
N LYS A 164 11.88 3.08 -3.03
CA LYS A 164 13.17 3.75 -3.14
C LYS A 164 13.28 4.81 -2.03
N PRO A 165 14.24 4.73 -1.10
CA PRO A 165 14.21 5.55 0.13
C PRO A 165 14.28 7.06 -0.07
N ASP A 166 15.09 7.53 -1.01
CA ASP A 166 15.42 8.94 -1.22
C ASP A 166 14.27 9.78 -1.79
N ASP A 167 13.36 9.16 -2.53
CA ASP A 167 12.25 9.84 -3.20
C ASP A 167 10.87 9.21 -2.89
N GLY A 168 10.80 7.97 -2.41
CA GLY A 168 9.53 7.32 -2.10
C GLY A 168 8.86 6.65 -3.30
N GLN A 169 9.55 6.50 -4.43
CA GLN A 169 9.04 5.74 -5.56
C GLN A 169 8.75 4.28 -5.16
N ILE A 170 7.53 3.81 -5.42
CA ILE A 170 7.11 2.42 -5.16
C ILE A 170 7.63 1.54 -6.29
N LEU A 171 8.71 0.80 -6.02
CA LEU A 171 9.38 -0.08 -6.98
C LEU A 171 8.65 -1.41 -7.18
N ALA A 172 7.92 -1.88 -6.16
CA ALA A 172 7.05 -3.04 -6.25
C ALA A 172 5.87 -2.92 -5.28
N MET A 173 4.71 -3.41 -5.71
CA MET A 173 3.51 -3.54 -4.89
C MET A 173 2.79 -4.84 -5.28
N VAL A 174 3.02 -5.88 -4.49
CA VAL A 174 2.55 -7.25 -4.70
C VAL A 174 1.49 -7.59 -3.65
N SER A 175 0.42 -8.27 -4.09
CA SER A 175 -0.58 -8.91 -3.24
C SER A 175 -0.79 -10.33 -3.74
N THR A 176 -0.75 -11.32 -2.86
CA THR A 176 -1.02 -12.72 -3.21
C THR A 176 -2.07 -13.34 -2.27
N PRO A 177 -2.93 -14.26 -2.75
CA PRO A 177 -3.14 -14.56 -4.17
C PRO A 177 -3.68 -13.34 -4.93
N SER A 178 -3.42 -13.31 -6.23
CA SER A 178 -3.84 -12.26 -7.16
C SER A 178 -4.82 -12.83 -8.19
N TYR A 179 -5.26 -12.02 -9.16
CA TYR A 179 -6.21 -12.41 -10.20
C TYR A 179 -5.78 -11.91 -11.59
N ASP A 180 -6.30 -12.51 -12.66
CA ASP A 180 -6.08 -12.02 -14.03
C ASP A 180 -7.20 -11.05 -14.43
N PRO A 181 -6.92 -9.74 -14.62
CA PRO A 181 -7.94 -8.79 -15.03
C PRO A 181 -8.53 -9.03 -16.43
N SER A 182 -7.87 -9.85 -17.26
CA SER A 182 -8.25 -10.09 -18.67
C SER A 182 -9.66 -10.64 -18.84
N GLY A 183 -10.11 -11.51 -17.93
CA GLY A 183 -11.48 -12.04 -17.94
C GLY A 183 -12.54 -10.97 -17.67
N LEU A 184 -12.25 -10.05 -16.75
CA LEU A 184 -13.13 -8.90 -16.41
C LEU A 184 -13.16 -7.84 -17.51
N ALA A 185 -12.08 -7.74 -18.29
CA ALA A 185 -11.97 -6.85 -19.44
C ALA A 185 -12.51 -7.45 -20.75
N SER A 186 -12.95 -8.72 -20.76
CA SER A 186 -13.59 -9.32 -21.93
C SER A 186 -14.80 -8.49 -22.37
N GLN A 187 -15.09 -8.39 -23.67
CA GLN A 187 -16.34 -7.74 -24.14
C GLN A 187 -17.55 -8.68 -24.09
N ASP A 188 -17.33 -9.95 -23.72
CA ASP A 188 -18.36 -10.96 -23.52
C ASP A 188 -18.85 -10.93 -22.06
N GLY A 189 -20.14 -10.60 -21.87
CA GLY A 189 -20.75 -10.47 -20.55
C GLY A 189 -20.81 -11.78 -19.75
N GLU A 190 -20.85 -12.94 -20.40
CA GLU A 190 -20.79 -14.24 -19.72
C GLU A 190 -19.38 -14.51 -19.20
N GLN A 191 -18.35 -14.23 -20.01
CA GLN A 191 -16.95 -14.35 -19.58
C GLN A 191 -16.64 -13.41 -18.41
N GLN A 192 -17.11 -12.17 -18.45
CA GLN A 192 -16.95 -11.25 -17.32
C GLN A 192 -17.61 -11.79 -16.04
N GLN A 193 -18.83 -12.33 -16.15
CA GLN A 193 -19.54 -12.89 -15.00
C GLN A 193 -18.84 -14.11 -14.42
N GLN A 194 -18.33 -15.00 -15.30
CA GLN A 194 -17.57 -16.17 -14.89
C GLN A 194 -16.27 -15.77 -14.18
N ALA A 195 -15.52 -14.83 -14.75
CA ALA A 195 -14.31 -14.28 -14.14
C ALA A 195 -14.62 -13.66 -12.77
N TRP A 196 -15.62 -12.77 -12.69
CA TRP A 196 -16.05 -12.15 -11.44
C TRP A 196 -16.39 -13.18 -10.36
N ASN A 197 -17.21 -14.18 -10.69
CA ASN A 197 -17.60 -15.23 -9.75
C ASN A 197 -16.39 -16.08 -9.31
N SER A 198 -15.43 -16.33 -10.20
CA SER A 198 -14.22 -17.10 -9.88
C SER A 198 -13.30 -16.40 -8.87
N TYR A 199 -13.40 -15.08 -8.74
CA TYR A 199 -12.61 -14.29 -7.80
C TYR A 199 -13.32 -14.03 -6.46
N GLN A 200 -14.58 -14.44 -6.33
CA GLN A 200 -15.31 -14.39 -5.06
C GLN A 200 -15.01 -15.63 -4.21
N THR A 201 -13.77 -15.70 -3.73
CA THR A 201 -13.28 -16.78 -2.86
C THR A 201 -12.89 -16.24 -1.49
N ASP A 202 -12.77 -17.15 -0.52
CA ASP A 202 -12.31 -16.81 0.84
C ASP A 202 -10.87 -16.25 0.85
N GLU A 203 -10.06 -16.61 -0.15
CA GLU A 203 -8.70 -16.10 -0.30
C GLU A 203 -8.65 -14.67 -0.89
N LYS A 204 -9.78 -14.10 -1.30
CA LYS A 204 -9.94 -12.70 -1.74
C LYS A 204 -8.84 -12.23 -2.71
N PRO A 205 -8.69 -12.84 -3.89
CA PRO A 205 -7.60 -12.51 -4.82
C PRO A 205 -7.65 -11.08 -5.37
N MET A 206 -8.82 -10.42 -5.35
CA MET A 206 -8.97 -9.01 -5.76
C MET A 206 -8.62 -8.00 -4.66
N LEU A 207 -8.31 -8.45 -3.44
CA LEU A 207 -7.89 -7.57 -2.36
C LEU A 207 -6.43 -7.14 -2.56
N ASN A 208 -6.18 -5.83 -2.60
CA ASN A 208 -4.82 -5.31 -2.54
C ASN A 208 -4.35 -5.23 -1.08
N ARG A 209 -3.76 -6.33 -0.60
CA ARG A 209 -3.25 -6.46 0.79
C ARG A 209 -2.16 -5.45 1.13
N ALA A 210 -1.48 -4.89 0.14
CA ALA A 210 -0.40 -3.93 0.37
C ALA A 210 -0.90 -2.60 0.97
N ILE A 211 -2.13 -2.19 0.60
CA ILE A 211 -2.69 -0.87 0.95
C ILE A 211 -4.11 -0.90 1.51
N SER A 212 -4.83 -2.02 1.39
CA SER A 212 -6.22 -2.16 1.83
C SER A 212 -6.39 -2.99 3.10
N GLU A 213 -5.34 -3.69 3.54
CA GLU A 213 -5.40 -4.59 4.70
C GLU A 213 -4.41 -4.16 5.78
N ASN A 214 -4.82 -4.38 7.02
CA ASN A 214 -4.11 -3.94 8.21
C ASN A 214 -3.76 -5.15 9.08
N TYR A 215 -2.47 -5.37 9.32
CA TYR A 215 -1.99 -6.50 10.11
C TYR A 215 -1.33 -6.02 11.39
N ALA A 216 -1.34 -6.84 12.44
CA ALA A 216 -0.47 -6.58 13.58
C ALA A 216 1.00 -6.64 13.09
N PRO A 217 1.82 -5.59 13.29
CA PRO A 217 3.21 -5.56 12.81
C PRO A 217 4.14 -6.42 13.68
N GLY A 218 3.75 -6.69 14.93
CA GLY A 218 4.58 -7.37 15.91
C GLY A 218 5.95 -6.68 16.04
N SER A 219 7.02 -7.48 16.07
CA SER A 219 8.37 -6.97 16.33
C SER A 219 8.93 -6.01 15.28
N THR A 220 8.29 -5.78 14.13
CA THR A 220 8.69 -4.68 13.22
C THR A 220 8.39 -3.31 13.82
N PHE A 221 7.34 -3.19 14.64
CA PHE A 221 7.00 -1.95 15.35
C PHE A 221 8.04 -1.54 16.41
N LYS A 222 8.90 -2.48 16.86
CA LYS A 222 10.02 -2.15 17.74
C LYS A 222 10.98 -1.12 17.12
N LEU A 223 10.96 -0.95 15.80
CA LEU A 223 11.68 0.14 15.15
C LEU A 223 11.12 1.53 15.53
N VAL A 224 9.80 1.67 15.63
CA VAL A 224 9.14 2.89 16.11
C VAL A 224 9.44 3.10 17.60
N THR A 225 9.34 2.05 18.41
CA THR A 225 9.67 2.13 19.84
C THR A 225 11.16 2.46 20.08
N ALA A 226 12.08 1.89 19.28
CA ALA A 226 13.50 2.22 19.32
C ALA A 226 13.75 3.68 18.94
N ALA A 227 13.12 4.14 17.84
CA ALA A 227 13.19 5.53 17.39
C ALA A 227 12.75 6.50 18.50
N ALA A 228 11.65 6.19 19.19
CA ALA A 228 11.15 7.00 20.30
C ALA A 228 12.15 7.03 21.46
N GLY A 229 12.79 5.89 21.76
CA GLY A 229 13.87 5.78 22.74
C GLY A 229 15.08 6.64 22.40
N LEU A 230 15.54 6.58 21.14
CA LEU A 230 16.67 7.38 20.65
C LEU A 230 16.36 8.88 20.72
N ALA A 231 15.17 9.30 20.27
CA ALA A 231 14.70 10.67 20.39
C ALA A 231 14.59 11.15 21.85
N ASP A 232 14.41 10.24 22.81
CA ASP A 232 14.40 10.52 24.25
C ASP A 232 15.80 10.45 24.91
N GLY A 233 16.86 10.38 24.11
CA GLY A 233 18.25 10.40 24.56
C GLY A 233 18.84 9.04 24.94
N LYS A 234 18.15 7.93 24.61
CA LYS A 234 18.80 6.60 24.61
C LYS A 234 19.75 6.51 23.42
N ASN A 235 20.60 5.50 23.47
CA ASN A 235 21.51 5.09 22.40
C ASN A 235 21.60 3.56 22.37
N LYS A 236 22.31 2.99 21.41
CA LYS A 236 22.47 1.55 21.19
C LYS A 236 23.05 0.82 22.40
N ASP A 237 23.86 1.50 23.21
CA ASP A 237 24.50 0.97 24.42
C ASP A 237 23.65 1.14 25.68
N SER A 238 22.51 1.83 25.59
CA SER A 238 21.62 2.07 26.72
C SER A 238 21.14 0.76 27.32
N ARG A 239 21.16 0.70 28.66
CA ARG A 239 20.78 -0.52 29.39
C ARG A 239 19.28 -0.75 29.33
N VAL A 240 18.90 -1.99 29.06
CA VAL A 240 17.51 -2.46 29.02
C VAL A 240 17.40 -3.80 29.76
N THR A 241 16.20 -4.15 30.21
CA THR A 241 15.97 -5.45 30.85
C THR A 241 16.29 -6.62 29.91
N THR A 242 16.88 -7.67 30.47
CA THR A 242 17.09 -8.97 29.82
C THR A 242 16.12 -10.03 30.34
N ALA A 243 15.14 -9.65 31.16
CA ALA A 243 14.26 -10.58 31.86
C ALA A 243 13.42 -11.42 30.88
N ALA A 244 13.05 -12.63 31.31
CA ALA A 244 12.24 -13.56 30.53
C ALA A 244 10.78 -13.11 30.40
N GLY A 245 10.26 -12.44 31.44
CA GLY A 245 8.92 -11.89 31.50
C GLY A 245 8.90 -10.47 32.10
N ILE A 246 7.83 -9.73 31.81
CA ILE A 246 7.48 -8.47 32.46
C ILE A 246 5.98 -8.37 32.69
N ASN A 247 5.57 -8.01 33.91
CA ASN A 247 4.17 -7.89 34.27
C ASN A 247 3.61 -6.55 33.75
N VAL A 248 2.59 -6.61 32.90
CA VAL A 248 2.06 -5.43 32.19
C VAL A 248 1.24 -4.49 33.09
N ILE A 249 0.95 -4.87 34.33
CA ILE A 249 0.22 -4.04 35.30
C ILE A 249 1.20 -3.22 36.15
N ASN A 250 2.20 -3.88 36.72
CA ASN A 250 3.11 -3.26 37.69
C ASN A 250 4.55 -3.06 37.18
N GLY A 251 4.94 -3.67 36.06
CA GLY A 251 6.28 -3.59 35.47
C GLY A 251 7.31 -4.54 36.09
N ASP A 252 6.91 -5.45 36.98
CA ASP A 252 7.82 -6.40 37.64
C ASP A 252 8.31 -7.46 36.65
N THR A 253 9.62 -7.69 36.63
CA THR A 253 10.27 -8.70 35.79
C THR A 253 10.22 -10.11 36.38
N ASN A 254 9.75 -10.28 37.62
CA ASN A 254 9.57 -11.57 38.27
C ASN A 254 8.13 -12.10 38.09
N CYS A 255 7.71 -12.35 36.84
CA CYS A 255 6.31 -12.73 36.55
C CYS A 255 6.10 -14.10 35.87
N ASP A 256 7.11 -14.98 35.85
CA ASP A 256 7.22 -16.21 35.04
C ASP A 256 6.03 -17.20 35.04
N THR A 257 5.00 -17.01 35.88
CA THR A 257 3.88 -17.96 36.07
C THR A 257 2.47 -17.42 35.79
N ASP A 258 2.25 -16.12 35.55
CA ASP A 258 0.91 -15.60 35.24
C ASP A 258 0.73 -15.32 33.75
N GLU A 259 0.07 -16.23 33.04
CA GLU A 259 -0.16 -16.10 31.60
C GLU A 259 -1.11 -14.97 31.20
N ASN A 260 -1.85 -14.37 32.15
CA ASN A 260 -2.78 -13.29 31.84
C ASN A 260 -2.14 -11.90 31.92
N THR A 261 -1.09 -11.74 32.74
CA THR A 261 -0.47 -10.44 33.01
C THR A 261 1.02 -10.39 32.71
N CYS A 262 1.67 -11.54 32.49
CA CYS A 262 3.10 -11.59 32.16
C CYS A 262 3.31 -11.64 30.65
N LEU A 263 3.87 -10.56 30.11
CA LEU A 263 4.37 -10.51 28.74
C LEU A 263 5.75 -11.18 28.71
N ALA A 264 5.93 -12.19 27.85
CA ALA A 264 7.17 -12.96 27.79
C ALA A 264 7.98 -12.71 26.50
N ASN A 265 9.28 -12.95 26.57
CA ASN A 265 10.09 -13.16 25.37
C ASN A 265 9.62 -14.41 24.62
N TYR A 266 9.87 -14.45 23.31
CA TYR A 266 9.48 -15.58 22.46
C TYR A 266 9.99 -16.94 22.99
N SER A 267 11.24 -17.00 23.44
CA SER A 267 11.84 -18.22 24.02
C SER A 267 11.44 -18.48 25.48
N ARG A 268 10.68 -17.58 26.12
CA ARG A 268 10.41 -17.55 27.57
C ARG A 268 11.69 -17.66 28.42
N SER A 269 12.79 -17.13 27.91
CA SER A 269 14.09 -17.08 28.58
C SER A 269 14.60 -15.65 28.65
N THR A 270 15.68 -15.45 29.41
CA THR A 270 16.44 -14.21 29.33
C THR A 270 16.91 -13.95 27.90
N CYS A 271 17.07 -12.67 27.55
CA CYS A 271 17.28 -12.25 26.18
C CYS A 271 18.39 -11.19 26.05
N GLY A 272 19.31 -11.41 25.11
CA GLY A 272 20.40 -10.49 24.79
C GLY A 272 21.41 -10.26 25.92
N THR A 273 22.27 -9.26 25.72
CA THR A 273 23.33 -8.86 26.66
C THR A 273 22.98 -7.60 27.47
N GLY A 274 21.77 -7.08 27.31
CA GLY A 274 21.23 -5.94 28.08
C GLY A 274 21.56 -4.55 27.53
N SER A 275 22.00 -4.43 26.27
CA SER A 275 22.00 -3.17 25.52
C SER A 275 20.78 -3.07 24.61
N LEU A 276 20.38 -1.86 24.21
CA LEU A 276 19.28 -1.63 23.26
C LEU A 276 19.57 -2.29 21.90
N GLU A 277 20.81 -2.23 21.42
CA GLU A 277 21.24 -2.94 20.21
C GLU A 277 21.03 -4.44 20.33
N SER A 278 21.50 -5.04 21.43
CA SER A 278 21.36 -6.47 21.65
C SER A 278 19.89 -6.88 21.80
N ALA A 279 19.06 -6.01 22.40
CA ALA A 279 17.64 -6.22 22.50
C ALA A 279 16.94 -6.17 21.13
N LEU A 280 17.31 -5.24 20.24
CA LEU A 280 16.78 -5.19 18.88
C LEU A 280 17.26 -6.40 18.06
N GLN A 281 18.55 -6.73 18.16
CA GLN A 281 19.19 -7.87 17.50
C GLN A 281 18.51 -9.20 17.85
N ASN A 282 18.22 -9.43 19.13
CA ASN A 282 17.56 -10.64 19.62
C ASN A 282 16.04 -10.51 19.67
N SER A 283 15.50 -9.35 19.27
CA SER A 283 14.08 -9.05 19.29
C SER A 283 13.41 -9.28 20.65
N CYS A 284 14.07 -8.88 21.74
CA CYS A 284 13.59 -9.09 23.12
C CYS A 284 12.26 -8.36 23.37
N ASN A 285 11.19 -9.05 23.69
CA ASN A 285 9.89 -8.41 23.91
C ASN A 285 9.88 -7.60 25.21
N THR A 286 10.42 -8.15 26.29
CA THR A 286 10.40 -7.52 27.62
C THR A 286 11.15 -6.19 27.63
N ALA A 287 12.28 -6.09 26.93
CA ALA A 287 13.06 -4.86 26.76
C ALA A 287 12.25 -3.75 26.08
N PHE A 288 11.58 -4.06 24.97
CA PHE A 288 10.79 -3.06 24.23
C PHE A 288 9.46 -2.71 24.91
N ALA A 289 8.86 -3.66 25.61
CA ALA A 289 7.68 -3.42 26.41
C ALA A 289 8.02 -2.48 27.59
N GLN A 290 9.15 -2.71 28.28
CA GLN A 290 9.67 -1.81 29.31
C GLN A 290 10.02 -0.43 28.73
N LEU A 291 10.68 -0.38 27.58
CA LEU A 291 11.02 0.89 26.93
C LEU A 291 9.77 1.72 26.60
N ALA A 292 8.70 1.09 26.11
CA ALA A 292 7.44 1.77 25.86
C ALA A 292 6.81 2.32 27.15
N ASP A 293 6.86 1.57 28.25
CA ASP A 293 6.39 2.04 29.56
C ASP A 293 7.23 3.21 30.10
N GLU A 294 8.56 3.17 29.93
CA GLU A 294 9.47 4.27 30.30
C GLU A 294 9.20 5.55 29.48
N LEU A 295 8.93 5.40 28.19
CA LEU A 295 8.61 6.51 27.28
C LEU A 295 7.26 7.15 27.61
N GLY A 296 6.30 6.34 28.04
CA GLY A 296 4.91 6.74 28.18
C GLY A 296 4.17 6.79 26.84
N GLU A 297 2.85 6.93 26.92
CA GLU A 297 1.96 6.94 25.75
C GLU A 297 2.29 8.07 24.78
N ASP A 298 2.51 9.29 25.28
CA ASP A 298 2.65 10.48 24.43
C ASP A 298 3.87 10.41 23.54
N LYS A 299 5.05 10.04 24.07
CA LYS A 299 6.27 9.92 23.26
C LYS A 299 6.16 8.82 22.22
N LEU A 300 5.53 7.69 22.56
CA LEU A 300 5.31 6.60 21.60
C LEU A 300 4.33 7.03 20.50
N ARG A 301 3.25 7.73 20.87
CA ARG A 301 2.24 8.27 19.95
C ARG A 301 2.85 9.30 19.00
N ASP A 302 3.63 10.24 19.53
CA ASP A 302 4.28 11.30 18.75
C ASP A 302 5.28 10.70 17.74
N GLN A 303 6.08 9.72 18.18
CA GLN A 303 7.00 9.04 17.27
C GLN A 303 6.26 8.21 16.20
N ALA A 304 5.16 7.55 16.55
CA ALA A 304 4.33 6.83 15.58
C ALA A 304 3.73 7.79 14.54
N ALA A 305 3.24 8.96 14.96
CA ALA A 305 2.70 10.00 14.08
C ALA A 305 3.76 10.56 13.12
N LYS A 306 5.00 10.77 13.59
CA LYS A 306 6.14 11.16 12.75
C LYS A 306 6.41 10.17 11.60
N PHE A 307 6.14 8.88 11.81
CA PHE A 307 6.22 7.85 10.79
C PHE A 307 4.97 7.73 9.91
N GLY A 308 3.94 8.54 10.15
CA GLY A 308 2.69 8.56 9.38
C GLY A 308 1.55 7.74 9.94
N ILE A 309 1.78 7.05 11.07
CA ILE A 309 0.72 6.26 11.70
C ILE A 309 -0.36 7.20 12.23
N GLY A 310 -1.61 6.94 11.86
CA GLY A 310 -2.75 7.81 12.15
C GLY A 310 -3.15 8.76 11.02
N GLU A 311 -2.40 8.82 9.92
CA GLU A 311 -2.79 9.59 8.73
C GLU A 311 -3.99 8.95 8.03
N THR A 312 -4.95 9.78 7.60
CA THR A 312 -6.23 9.30 7.04
C THR A 312 -6.42 9.63 5.57
N ASP A 313 -5.53 10.43 4.99
CA ASP A 313 -5.62 11.00 3.67
C ASP A 313 -4.46 10.59 2.74
N LEU A 314 -3.58 9.68 3.17
CA LEU A 314 -2.51 9.14 2.35
C LEU A 314 -3.06 8.47 1.07
N ARG A 315 -2.50 8.85 -0.09
CA ARG A 315 -2.87 8.33 -1.41
C ARG A 315 -1.66 7.99 -2.27
N ILE A 316 -1.79 6.94 -3.09
CA ILE A 316 -0.74 6.45 -4.00
C ILE A 316 -1.22 6.01 -5.41
N PRO A 317 -1.75 6.89 -6.27
CA PRO A 317 -2.99 7.71 -6.14
C PRO A 317 -4.25 6.98 -5.62
N MET A 318 -4.17 5.69 -5.29
CA MET A 318 -5.24 4.95 -4.60
C MET A 318 -5.31 5.30 -3.12
N SER A 319 -6.47 5.16 -2.49
CA SER A 319 -6.60 5.34 -1.03
C SER A 319 -5.87 4.23 -0.27
N VAL A 320 -5.09 4.62 0.72
CA VAL A 320 -4.42 3.72 1.66
C VAL A 320 -5.24 3.65 2.93
N VAL A 321 -5.47 2.45 3.48
CA VAL A 321 -6.16 2.35 4.76
C VAL A 321 -5.23 2.81 5.90
N PRO A 322 -5.71 3.58 6.89
CA PRO A 322 -4.84 4.10 7.95
C PRO A 322 -4.22 3.01 8.81
N SER A 323 -2.91 3.11 9.09
CA SER A 323 -2.29 2.42 10.23
C SER A 323 -2.65 3.10 11.54
N CYS A 324 -2.77 2.32 12.61
CA CYS A 324 -3.18 2.79 13.95
C CYS A 324 -2.34 2.15 15.05
N ILE A 325 -2.16 2.84 16.18
CA ILE A 325 -1.62 2.27 17.44
C ILE A 325 -2.69 2.05 18.51
N GLY A 326 -3.92 2.45 18.21
CA GLY A 326 -5.13 2.25 19.00
C GLY A 326 -6.28 1.69 18.15
N PRO A 327 -7.48 1.49 18.75
CA PRO A 327 -8.63 0.98 18.03
C PRO A 327 -9.00 1.86 16.82
N ARG A 328 -9.23 1.24 15.66
CA ARG A 328 -9.59 1.98 14.45
C ARG A 328 -11.01 2.59 14.50
N ALA A 329 -11.88 2.04 15.35
CA ALA A 329 -13.24 2.55 15.51
C ALA A 329 -13.26 3.83 16.36
N ASP A 330 -14.33 4.61 16.21
CA ASP A 330 -14.68 5.72 17.09
C ASP A 330 -13.58 6.80 17.25
N ASP A 331 -12.81 7.04 16.19
CA ASP A 331 -11.70 8.01 16.15
C ASP A 331 -10.58 7.75 17.18
N GLN A 332 -10.39 6.48 17.58
CA GLN A 332 -9.39 6.07 18.59
C GLN A 332 -8.07 5.55 18.00
N CYS A 333 -7.80 5.81 16.72
CA CYS A 333 -6.68 5.24 15.96
C CYS A 333 -5.29 5.48 16.63
N MET A 334 -5.17 6.57 17.40
CA MET A 334 -3.93 6.94 18.09
C MET A 334 -4.03 6.87 19.62
N VAL A 335 -5.06 6.23 20.18
CA VAL A 335 -5.31 6.18 21.64
C VAL A 335 -4.85 4.84 22.21
N ILE A 336 -3.97 4.87 23.22
CA ILE A 336 -3.56 3.68 23.96
C ILE A 336 -4.35 3.65 25.27
N SER A 337 -5.15 2.59 25.48
CA SER A 337 -6.20 2.60 26.51
C SER A 337 -5.69 2.65 27.96
N ASP A 338 -4.57 1.99 28.22
CA ASP A 338 -4.03 1.79 29.57
C ASP A 338 -2.56 1.35 29.51
N ARG A 339 -1.93 1.26 30.68
CA ARG A 339 -0.52 0.85 30.81
C ARG A 339 -0.25 -0.54 30.21
N ALA A 340 -1.17 -1.49 30.37
CA ALA A 340 -0.98 -2.83 29.82
C ALA A 340 -1.07 -2.85 28.29
N ALA A 341 -1.93 -2.00 27.71
CA ALA A 341 -1.94 -1.74 26.28
C ALA A 341 -0.64 -1.07 25.84
N LEU A 342 -0.06 -0.14 26.60
CA LEU A 342 1.23 0.49 26.28
C LEU A 342 2.38 -0.53 26.18
N PHE A 343 2.51 -1.45 27.15
CA PHE A 343 3.50 -2.53 27.09
C PHE A 343 3.35 -3.38 25.81
N GLN A 344 2.12 -3.72 25.43
CA GLN A 344 1.84 -4.53 24.24
C GLN A 344 2.03 -3.74 22.94
N SER A 345 1.63 -2.47 22.90
CA SER A 345 1.83 -1.57 21.76
C SER A 345 3.31 -1.37 21.49
N GLY A 346 4.14 -1.28 22.53
CA GLY A 346 5.61 -1.20 22.41
C GLY A 346 6.27 -2.35 21.62
N ILE A 347 5.59 -3.49 21.51
CA ILE A 347 6.04 -4.65 20.72
C ILE A 347 5.18 -4.90 19.47
N GLY A 348 4.30 -3.95 19.10
CA GLY A 348 3.44 -4.02 17.92
C GLY A 348 2.25 -4.97 18.04
N GLN A 349 1.77 -5.21 19.26
CA GLN A 349 0.62 -6.07 19.57
C GLN A 349 -0.59 -5.22 20.00
N LYS A 350 -1.60 -5.86 20.61
CA LYS A 350 -2.85 -5.22 21.06
C LYS A 350 -3.61 -4.61 19.87
N ASP A 351 -3.68 -3.29 19.79
CA ASP A 351 -4.45 -2.56 18.77
C ASP A 351 -3.58 -1.99 17.65
N VAL A 352 -2.24 -2.17 17.72
CA VAL A 352 -1.33 -1.72 16.68
C VAL A 352 -1.60 -2.47 15.37
N ARG A 353 -1.94 -1.76 14.31
CA ARG A 353 -2.27 -2.31 12.99
C ARG A 353 -1.62 -1.49 11.90
N MET A 354 -0.99 -2.17 10.95
CA MET A 354 -0.25 -1.54 9.87
C MET A 354 -0.47 -2.16 8.49
N THR A 355 -0.47 -1.30 7.47
CA THR A 355 -0.37 -1.73 6.07
C THR A 355 1.07 -2.14 5.73
N ALA A 356 1.25 -2.95 4.68
CA ALA A 356 2.61 -3.25 4.18
C ALA A 356 3.29 -2.00 3.62
N LEU A 357 2.54 -1.10 3.00
CA LEU A 357 3.06 0.17 2.50
C LEU A 357 3.64 1.06 3.60
N GLU A 358 2.91 1.25 4.71
CA GLU A 358 3.41 2.10 5.80
C GLU A 358 4.59 1.45 6.53
N ASN A 359 4.60 0.13 6.69
CA ASN A 359 5.75 -0.56 7.29
C ASN A 359 7.00 -0.48 6.37
N ALA A 360 6.83 -0.50 5.04
CA ALA A 360 7.91 -0.21 4.09
C ALA A 360 8.36 1.26 4.18
N SER A 361 7.41 2.17 4.39
CA SER A 361 7.70 3.61 4.53
C SER A 361 8.50 3.92 5.81
N ILE A 362 8.28 3.18 6.91
CA ILE A 362 9.13 3.26 8.11
C ILE A 362 10.57 2.85 7.77
N ALA A 363 10.75 1.69 7.14
CA ALA A 363 12.08 1.22 6.74
C ALA A 363 12.76 2.20 5.76
N ALA A 364 12.01 2.75 4.81
CA ALA A 364 12.48 3.77 3.87
C ALA A 364 12.90 5.07 4.58
N SER A 365 12.14 5.51 5.59
CA SER A 365 12.48 6.72 6.35
C SER A 365 13.78 6.54 7.14
N ILE A 366 13.97 5.38 7.79
CA ILE A 366 15.24 5.06 8.48
C ILE A 366 16.40 5.00 7.48
N ALA A 367 16.17 4.39 6.32
CA ALA A 367 17.15 4.29 5.24
C ALA A 367 17.52 5.65 4.64
N ASN A 368 16.58 6.60 4.62
CA ASN A 368 16.74 7.95 4.11
C ASN A 368 17.21 8.95 5.18
N GLY A 369 17.99 8.48 6.16
CA GLY A 369 18.53 9.35 7.21
C GLY A 369 17.48 9.98 8.11
N GLY A 370 16.30 9.36 8.23
CA GLY A 370 15.19 9.82 9.05
C GLY A 370 14.17 10.69 8.32
N GLU A 371 14.42 11.09 7.09
CA GLU A 371 13.50 11.88 6.28
C GLU A 371 12.41 10.99 5.65
N ARG A 372 11.14 11.32 5.88
CA ARG A 372 10.02 10.54 5.34
C ARG A 372 9.56 11.11 4.00
N MET A 373 9.72 10.36 2.93
CA MET A 373 9.23 10.74 1.60
C MET A 373 7.79 10.28 1.39
N ARG A 374 7.00 11.04 0.63
CA ARG A 374 5.65 10.61 0.20
C ARG A 374 5.78 9.42 -0.76
N PRO A 375 5.19 8.26 -0.44
CA PRO A 375 5.18 7.14 -1.37
C PRO A 375 4.42 7.49 -2.65
N GLN A 376 4.96 7.14 -3.81
CA GLN A 376 4.38 7.48 -5.11
C GLN A 376 4.37 6.27 -6.04
N LEU A 377 3.25 6.04 -6.74
CA LEU A 377 3.10 4.96 -7.72
C LEU A 377 3.17 5.42 -9.18
N VAL A 378 2.93 6.71 -9.44
CA VAL A 378 2.96 7.31 -10.80
C VAL A 378 4.20 8.16 -10.95
N GLN A 379 5.06 7.78 -11.90
CA GLN A 379 6.30 8.48 -12.22
C GLN A 379 6.07 9.59 -13.24
N ARG A 380 5.34 9.31 -14.33
CA ARG A 380 5.10 10.26 -15.42
C ARG A 380 3.73 10.05 -16.04
N ILE A 381 3.15 11.14 -16.52
CA ILE A 381 1.96 11.15 -17.35
C ILE A 381 2.37 11.60 -18.74
N LEU A 382 2.07 10.77 -19.74
CA LEU A 382 2.43 11.02 -21.13
C LEU A 382 1.17 11.27 -21.96
N ALA A 383 1.30 12.12 -22.97
CA ALA A 383 0.32 12.28 -24.03
C ALA A 383 0.26 11.02 -24.93
N PRO A 384 -0.76 10.90 -25.80
CA PRO A 384 -0.88 9.77 -26.73
C PRO A 384 0.32 9.60 -27.68
N ASP A 385 1.05 10.68 -27.97
CA ASP A 385 2.28 10.73 -28.77
C ASP A 385 3.56 10.58 -27.95
N LEU A 386 3.43 10.25 -26.66
CA LEU A 386 4.50 10.02 -25.68
C LEU A 386 5.22 11.29 -25.19
N ASP A 387 4.74 12.48 -25.56
CA ASP A 387 5.21 13.72 -24.94
C ASP A 387 4.86 13.73 -23.46
N GLU A 388 5.79 14.14 -22.61
CA GLU A 388 5.53 14.25 -21.17
C GLU A 388 4.60 15.43 -20.87
N ILE A 389 3.53 15.16 -20.11
CA ILE A 389 2.55 16.16 -19.66
C ILE A 389 2.90 16.63 -18.25
N SER A 390 3.21 15.67 -17.37
CA SER A 390 3.64 15.95 -16.00
C SER A 390 4.52 14.81 -15.49
N GLY A 391 5.59 15.19 -14.78
CA GLY A 391 6.47 14.26 -14.09
C GLY A 391 6.14 14.15 -12.61
N TYR A 392 6.87 13.27 -11.95
CA TYR A 392 6.90 13.11 -10.52
C TYR A 392 7.80 14.18 -9.88
N ASP A 393 7.27 14.81 -8.84
CA ASP A 393 8.03 15.70 -7.95
C ASP A 393 8.19 15.01 -6.60
N GLU A 394 9.43 14.90 -6.14
CA GLU A 394 9.73 14.37 -4.82
C GLU A 394 9.21 15.28 -3.72
N GLU A 395 8.51 14.69 -2.74
CA GLU A 395 7.93 15.43 -1.63
C GLU A 395 8.32 14.79 -0.31
N SER A 396 9.09 15.55 0.46
CA SER A 396 9.33 15.28 1.87
C SER A 396 8.05 15.56 2.67
N LEU A 397 7.66 14.59 3.50
CA LEU A 397 6.59 14.71 4.50
C LEU A 397 7.14 15.14 5.87
N GLY A 398 8.46 15.36 5.96
CA GLY A 398 9.17 15.81 7.14
C GLY A 398 10.00 14.74 7.83
N GLU A 399 10.73 15.20 8.83
CA GLU A 399 11.68 14.38 9.59
C GLU A 399 10.95 13.44 10.57
N ALA A 400 11.09 12.14 10.34
CA ALA A 400 10.61 11.13 11.28
C ALA A 400 11.58 10.95 12.47
N MET A 401 12.87 11.12 12.24
CA MET A 401 13.94 11.04 13.23
C MET A 401 15.18 11.80 12.76
N SER A 402 16.07 12.15 13.69
CA SER A 402 17.32 12.80 13.31
C SER A 402 18.22 11.87 12.50
N SER A 403 19.09 12.44 11.67
CA SER A 403 20.05 11.66 10.89
C SER A 403 21.00 10.83 11.77
N ASP A 404 21.32 11.29 12.97
CA ASP A 404 22.17 10.56 13.91
C ASP A 404 21.42 9.35 14.49
N ASP A 405 20.16 9.54 14.90
CA ASP A 405 19.31 8.45 15.39
C ASP A 405 19.01 7.43 14.28
N ALA A 406 18.80 7.88 13.05
CA ALA A 406 18.60 7.01 11.89
C ALA A 406 19.84 6.15 11.60
N ALA A 407 21.03 6.75 11.68
CA ALA A 407 22.29 6.03 11.52
C ALA A 407 22.49 4.99 12.63
N GLU A 408 22.17 5.34 13.87
CA GLU A 408 22.27 4.41 15.00
C GLU A 408 21.25 3.26 14.90
N LEU A 409 20.01 3.56 14.51
CA LEU A 409 18.98 2.55 14.29
C LEU A 409 19.31 1.62 13.12
N ARG A 410 19.86 2.16 12.02
CA ARG A 410 20.40 1.36 10.91
C ARG A 410 21.43 0.36 11.42
N ASP A 411 22.41 0.79 12.22
CA ASP A 411 23.46 -0.11 12.71
C ASP A 411 22.88 -1.23 13.58
N MET A 412 21.91 -0.91 14.44
CA MET A 412 21.18 -1.93 15.22
C MET A 412 20.38 -2.89 14.32
N MET A 413 19.78 -2.40 13.23
CA MET A 413 19.08 -3.20 12.23
C MET A 413 20.02 -4.12 11.43
N VAL A 414 21.27 -3.70 11.16
CA VAL A 414 22.31 -4.57 10.59
C VAL A 414 22.60 -5.72 11.54
N LYS A 415 22.73 -5.46 12.85
CA LYS A 415 22.91 -6.53 13.85
C LYS A 415 21.71 -7.48 13.94
N SER A 416 20.50 -6.95 13.80
CA SER A 416 19.27 -7.77 13.69
C SER A 416 19.27 -8.68 12.46
N GLU A 417 19.71 -8.19 11.30
CA GLU A 417 19.86 -9.01 10.08
C GLU A 417 20.97 -10.07 10.22
N GLU A 418 22.09 -9.74 10.87
CA GLU A 418 23.16 -10.69 11.19
C GLU A 418 22.62 -11.90 11.95
N ASN A 419 21.68 -11.67 12.88
CA ASN A 419 21.01 -12.69 13.70
C ASN A 419 19.76 -13.30 13.05
N THR A 420 19.32 -12.80 11.89
CA THR A 420 18.12 -13.29 11.20
C THR A 420 18.44 -14.49 10.31
N GLY A 421 17.76 -15.61 10.55
CA GLY A 421 17.86 -16.83 9.73
C GLY A 421 17.15 -16.72 8.37
N GLY A 422 16.84 -17.87 7.76
CA GLY A 422 16.15 -17.95 6.46
C GLY A 422 17.11 -17.94 5.26
N GLY A 423 16.57 -18.25 4.08
CA GLY A 423 17.34 -18.29 2.82
C GLY A 423 17.60 -16.90 2.22
N GLY A 424 18.40 -16.87 1.14
CA GLY A 424 18.65 -15.66 0.34
C GLY A 424 19.61 -14.65 0.97
N LYS A 425 20.39 -15.02 1.98
CA LYS A 425 21.40 -14.12 2.55
C LYS A 425 22.67 -14.13 1.71
N ARG A 426 23.24 -12.95 1.48
CA ARG A 426 24.47 -12.73 0.73
C ARG A 426 25.52 -12.08 1.63
N ASP A 427 26.76 -12.56 1.53
CA ASP A 427 27.87 -12.04 2.34
C ASP A 427 28.42 -10.70 1.80
N ASP A 428 28.18 -10.41 0.53
CA ASP A 428 28.65 -9.19 -0.15
C ASP A 428 27.66 -8.02 -0.10
N LEU A 429 26.46 -8.25 0.43
CA LEU A 429 25.39 -7.25 0.54
C LEU A 429 25.05 -7.02 2.02
N THR A 430 25.37 -5.83 2.53
CA THR A 430 24.98 -5.44 3.89
C THR A 430 23.50 -5.03 3.89
N ILE A 431 22.66 -5.80 4.56
CA ILE A 431 21.23 -5.53 4.71
C ILE A 431 20.97 -5.10 6.16
N ALA A 432 20.17 -4.05 6.35
CA ALA A 432 19.62 -3.68 7.64
C ALA A 432 18.17 -4.19 7.71
N SER A 433 17.80 -4.96 8.74
CA SER A 433 16.45 -5.53 8.80
C SER A 433 15.85 -5.67 10.19
N LYS A 434 14.54 -5.88 10.22
CA LYS A 434 13.80 -6.37 11.38
C LYS A 434 12.76 -7.40 10.94
N THR A 435 12.79 -8.55 11.59
CA THR A 435 11.72 -9.54 11.50
C THR A 435 10.58 -9.25 12.48
N GLY A 436 9.38 -9.69 12.12
CA GLY A 436 8.22 -9.71 13.01
C GLY A 436 7.49 -11.05 12.93
N THR A 437 6.96 -11.47 14.06
CA THR A 437 5.97 -12.56 14.16
C THR A 437 4.87 -12.01 15.03
N ALA A 438 3.72 -11.72 14.45
CA ALA A 438 2.59 -11.13 15.17
C ALA A 438 1.51 -12.18 15.39
N GLU A 439 1.13 -12.36 16.65
CA GLU A 439 0.08 -13.31 17.01
C GLU A 439 -1.29 -12.84 16.49
N THR A 440 -2.20 -13.78 16.22
CA THR A 440 -3.49 -13.47 15.59
C THR A 440 -4.66 -14.08 16.34
N GLY A 441 -5.85 -13.51 16.16
CA GLY A 441 -7.11 -14.08 16.66
C GLY A 441 -7.26 -14.06 18.18
N VAL A 442 -8.31 -14.76 18.65
CA VAL A 442 -8.70 -14.84 20.07
C VAL A 442 -7.90 -15.88 20.86
N ASP A 443 -7.28 -16.84 20.17
CA ASP A 443 -6.36 -17.82 20.72
C ASP A 443 -4.98 -17.70 20.03
N PRO A 444 -4.22 -16.63 20.35
CA PRO A 444 -2.97 -16.29 19.68
C PRO A 444 -1.90 -17.39 19.72
N LYS A 445 -1.98 -18.30 20.70
CA LYS A 445 -1.00 -19.41 20.85
C LYS A 445 -1.22 -20.52 19.83
N ASN A 446 -2.44 -20.67 19.32
CA ASN A 446 -2.83 -21.74 18.39
C ASN A 446 -3.22 -21.22 17.01
N ALA A 447 -3.18 -19.90 16.81
CA ALA A 447 -3.46 -19.27 15.53
C ALA A 447 -2.15 -19.01 14.74
N PRO A 448 -2.14 -19.27 13.43
CA PRO A 448 -1.00 -18.91 12.58
C PRO A 448 -0.69 -17.40 12.65
N PRO A 449 0.58 -17.01 12.86
CA PRO A 449 0.94 -15.61 13.00
C PRO A 449 1.02 -14.90 11.64
N PHE A 450 1.01 -13.57 11.66
CA PHE A 450 1.54 -12.79 10.54
C PHE A 450 3.06 -12.77 10.61
N ALA A 451 3.71 -13.26 9.57
CA ALA A 451 5.17 -13.26 9.44
C ALA A 451 5.60 -12.01 8.69
N TRP A 452 6.37 -11.15 9.35
CA TRP A 452 6.85 -9.87 8.83
C TRP A 452 8.35 -9.86 8.61
N TYR A 453 8.78 -9.14 7.58
CA TYR A 453 10.17 -8.73 7.38
C TYR A 453 10.18 -7.33 6.79
N VAL A 454 10.87 -6.41 7.46
CA VAL A 454 11.21 -5.09 6.90
C VAL A 454 12.70 -4.97 6.79
N ALA A 455 13.18 -4.41 5.69
CA ALA A 455 14.60 -4.27 5.45
C ALA A 455 14.92 -3.15 4.47
N PHE A 456 16.18 -2.74 4.43
CA PHE A 456 16.71 -1.93 3.34
C PHE A 456 18.16 -2.28 3.06
N ALA A 457 18.58 -2.02 1.82
CA ALA A 457 19.93 -2.33 1.38
C ALA A 457 20.39 -1.51 0.15
N PRO A 458 21.72 -1.44 -0.08
CA PRO A 458 22.78 -1.65 0.92
C PRO A 458 22.60 -0.73 2.14
N ALA A 459 22.93 -1.18 3.35
CA ALA A 459 22.63 -0.41 4.55
C ALA A 459 23.33 0.97 4.57
N ASP A 460 24.54 1.05 4.02
CA ASP A 460 25.39 2.24 3.95
C ASP A 460 25.00 3.22 2.84
N ASN A 461 24.42 2.74 1.74
CA ASN A 461 23.87 3.55 0.67
C ASN A 461 22.53 2.98 0.15
N PRO A 462 21.43 3.12 0.91
CA PRO A 462 20.19 2.41 0.63
C PRO A 462 19.58 2.77 -0.72
N GLN A 463 19.31 1.75 -1.53
CA GLN A 463 18.67 1.90 -2.85
C GLN A 463 17.22 1.39 -2.84
N ILE A 464 16.89 0.53 -1.87
CA ILE A 464 15.58 -0.10 -1.75
C ILE A 464 15.30 -0.41 -0.29
N ALA A 465 14.09 -0.08 0.15
CA ALA A 465 13.49 -0.52 1.38
C ALA A 465 12.28 -1.42 1.07
N VAL A 466 12.09 -2.50 1.81
CA VAL A 466 11.04 -3.49 1.58
C VAL A 466 10.27 -3.77 2.86
N ALA A 467 8.99 -4.07 2.71
CA ALA A 467 8.19 -4.74 3.72
C ALA A 467 7.47 -5.94 3.11
N VAL A 468 7.56 -7.08 3.80
CA VAL A 468 6.90 -8.33 3.43
C VAL A 468 6.04 -8.77 4.60
N VAL A 469 4.76 -9.02 4.32
CA VAL A 469 3.85 -9.71 5.24
C VAL A 469 3.35 -10.99 4.60
N VAL A 470 3.40 -12.08 5.37
CA VAL A 470 2.83 -13.37 5.00
C VAL A 470 1.79 -13.76 6.05
N GLU A 471 0.57 -13.99 5.59
CA GLU A 471 -0.51 -14.64 6.33
C GLU A 471 -0.18 -16.13 6.44
N SER A 472 0.43 -16.53 7.55
CA SER A 472 0.89 -17.91 7.71
C SER A 472 -0.28 -18.90 7.74
N LYS A 473 -0.02 -20.12 7.27
CA LYS A 473 -0.88 -21.30 7.51
C LYS A 473 -0.30 -22.23 8.58
N ASP A 474 0.91 -21.94 9.07
CA ASP A 474 1.64 -22.69 10.10
C ASP A 474 1.77 -21.87 11.38
N VAL A 475 1.43 -22.47 12.52
CA VAL A 475 1.53 -21.89 13.87
C VAL A 475 3.00 -21.65 14.27
N ALA A 476 3.95 -22.43 13.75
CA ALA A 476 5.38 -22.29 14.04
C ALA A 476 6.12 -21.31 13.10
N ALA A 477 5.37 -20.58 12.26
CA ALA A 477 5.95 -19.63 11.32
C ALA A 477 6.59 -18.43 12.01
N THR A 478 7.65 -17.92 11.38
CA THR A 478 8.32 -16.69 11.83
C THR A 478 8.67 -15.84 10.62
N GLY A 479 8.74 -14.52 10.81
CA GLY A 479 9.19 -13.58 9.78
C GLY A 479 10.54 -13.96 9.16
N GLY A 480 11.48 -14.43 9.97
CA GLY A 480 12.81 -14.86 9.49
C GLY A 480 12.77 -16.11 8.60
N LYS A 481 11.82 -17.03 8.80
CA LYS A 481 11.72 -18.26 7.99
C LYS A 481 10.98 -18.03 6.67
N LEU A 482 9.90 -17.24 6.70
CA LEU A 482 9.04 -17.06 5.53
C LEU A 482 9.38 -15.76 4.79
N SER A 483 9.20 -14.63 5.47
CA SER A 483 9.19 -13.29 4.86
C SER A 483 10.58 -12.77 4.52
N ALA A 484 11.61 -13.15 5.27
CA ALA A 484 12.99 -12.71 5.01
C ALA A 484 13.53 -13.16 3.66
N ALA A 485 13.26 -14.40 3.24
CA ALA A 485 13.72 -14.90 1.93
C ALA A 485 13.05 -14.15 0.77
N VAL A 486 11.76 -13.82 0.90
CA VAL A 486 11.03 -13.00 -0.08
C VAL A 486 11.60 -11.58 -0.12
N GLY A 487 11.84 -10.97 1.04
CA GLY A 487 12.40 -9.62 1.13
C GLY A 487 13.80 -9.52 0.53
N ARG A 488 14.68 -10.48 0.84
CA ARG A 488 16.02 -10.55 0.26
C ARG A 488 15.98 -10.76 -1.25
N ALA A 489 15.16 -11.67 -1.76
CA ALA A 489 14.99 -11.84 -3.21
C ALA A 489 14.49 -10.56 -3.91
N THR A 490 13.61 -9.80 -3.26
CA THR A 490 13.12 -8.51 -3.77
C THR A 490 14.23 -7.46 -3.82
N ILE A 491 15.03 -7.36 -2.75
CA ILE A 491 16.19 -6.46 -2.67
C ILE A 491 17.22 -6.82 -3.74
N GLU A 492 17.60 -8.08 -3.83
CA GLU A 492 18.61 -8.60 -4.76
C GLU A 492 18.24 -8.37 -6.23
N ALA A 493 16.95 -8.33 -6.58
CA ALA A 493 16.51 -8.04 -7.93
C ALA A 493 16.88 -6.62 -8.41
N LEU A 494 17.07 -5.68 -7.49
CA LEU A 494 17.54 -4.32 -7.79
C LEU A 494 19.06 -4.19 -7.64
N VAL A 495 19.60 -4.59 -6.49
CA VAL A 495 20.99 -4.28 -6.10
C VAL A 495 21.96 -5.44 -6.36
N GLY A 496 21.43 -6.62 -6.63
CA GLY A 496 22.21 -7.86 -6.74
C GLY A 496 22.71 -8.18 -8.15
N GLY A 497 22.46 -7.31 -9.13
CA GLY A 497 22.89 -7.48 -10.52
C GLY A 497 24.40 -7.25 -10.69
N SER A 498 25.14 -8.35 -10.78
CA SER A 498 26.42 -8.46 -11.50
C SER A 498 26.40 -9.75 -12.30
#